data_AF-M0N1W2-F1
#
_entry.id   AF-M0N1W2-F1
#
_cell.length_a   1.000
_cell.length_b   1.000
_cell.length_c   1.000
_cell.angle_alpha   90.00
_cell.angle_beta   90.00
_cell.angle_gamma   90.00
#
_symmetry.space_group_name_H-M   'P 1'
#
loop_
_entity.id
_entity.type
_entity.pdbx_description
1 polymer ?
#
loop_
_entity_poly.entity_id
_entity_poly.type
_entity_poly.pdbx_seq_one_letter_code
_entity_poly.pdbx_strand_id
1 'polypeptide(L)' 'MTRTCRNCKRTFGSELELELHRDVCSDAQLVCEVCGERFAERYATTDGWRYDCPNDDCDGTGLKEDLRPVSDVLVGQ' A
#
# COMPACT_ATOMS: atom_id res chain seq x y z
N MET A 1 -18.52 -16.09 -1.12
CA MET A 1 -18.59 -14.63 -0.81
C MET A 1 -17.18 -14.15 -0.63
N THR A 2 -16.66 -13.34 -1.54
CA THR A 2 -15.28 -12.85 -1.44
C THR A 2 -15.16 -11.78 -0.36
N ARG A 3 -14.00 -11.71 0.29
CA ARG A 3 -13.70 -10.76 1.36
C ARG A 3 -12.44 -9.98 1.00
N THR A 4 -12.53 -8.65 0.98
CA THR A 4 -11.42 -7.80 0.58
C THR A 4 -10.83 -7.11 1.79
N CYS A 5 -9.52 -7.25 1.98
CA CYS A 5 -8.80 -6.54 3.04
C CYS A 5 -8.84 -5.04 2.76
N ARG A 6 -9.30 -4.24 3.71
CA ARG A 6 -9.38 -2.79 3.51
C ARG A 6 -8.00 -2.12 3.51
N ASN A 7 -7.03 -2.75 4.17
CA ASN A 7 -5.68 -2.24 4.39
C ASN A 7 -4.70 -2.56 3.26
N CYS A 8 -4.93 -3.61 2.46
CA CYS A 8 -4.05 -3.94 1.32
C CYS A 8 -4.80 -4.26 0.02
N LYS A 9 -6.14 -4.17 0.04
CA LYS A 9 -7.05 -4.45 -1.09
C LYS A 9 -6.96 -5.86 -1.69
N ARG A 10 -6.21 -6.80 -1.07
CA ARG A 10 -6.24 -8.21 -1.48
C ARG A 10 -7.62 -8.82 -1.25
N THR A 11 -8.04 -9.65 -2.19
CA THR A 11 -9.33 -10.36 -2.14
C THR A 11 -9.09 -11.82 -1.80
N PHE A 12 -9.88 -12.32 -0.85
CA PHE A 12 -9.83 -13.68 -0.31
C PHE A 12 -11.14 -14.42 -0.57
N GLY A 13 -11.08 -15.76 -0.63
CA GLY A 13 -12.24 -16.61 -0.88
C GLY A 13 -13.19 -16.73 0.31
N SER A 14 -12.65 -16.52 1.52
CA SER A 14 -13.34 -16.77 2.79
C SER A 14 -13.02 -15.69 3.84
N GLU A 15 -13.85 -15.62 4.89
CA GLU A 15 -13.63 -14.74 6.04
C GLU A 15 -12.41 -15.12 6.87
N LEU A 16 -12.25 -16.42 7.16
CA LEU A 16 -11.11 -16.96 7.91
C LEU A 16 -9.75 -16.58 7.27
N GLU A 17 -9.67 -16.62 5.94
CA GLU A 17 -8.47 -16.22 5.19
C GLU A 17 -8.15 -14.74 5.35
N LEU A 18 -9.18 -13.88 5.35
CA LEU A 18 -9.01 -12.45 5.63
C LEU A 18 -8.56 -12.23 7.08
N GLU A 19 -9.10 -12.96 8.04
CA GLU A 19 -8.73 -12.83 9.46
C GLU A 19 -7.28 -13.23 9.72
N LEU A 20 -6.84 -14.39 9.21
CA LEU A 20 -5.43 -14.82 9.26
C LEU A 20 -4.52 -13.81 8.57
N HIS A 21 -4.97 -13.23 7.46
CA HIS A 21 -4.22 -12.21 6.76
C HIS A 21 -4.07 -10.92 7.57
N ARG A 22 -5.07 -10.49 8.34
CA ARG A 22 -5.01 -9.23 9.12
C ARG A 22 -3.84 -9.20 10.09
N ASP A 23 -3.46 -10.35 10.63
CA ASP A 23 -2.33 -10.49 11.55
C ASP A 23 -0.97 -10.15 10.89
N VAL A 24 -0.85 -10.43 9.59
CA VAL A 24 0.34 -10.17 8.78
C VAL A 24 0.15 -8.99 7.82
N CYS A 25 -1.01 -8.33 7.87
CA CYS A 25 -1.36 -7.24 6.98
C CYS A 25 -0.75 -5.94 7.52
N SER A 26 0.51 -5.67 7.16
CA SER A 26 1.10 -4.35 7.38
C SER A 26 0.32 -3.31 6.58
N ASP A 27 -0.37 -2.44 7.31
CA ASP A 27 -1.26 -1.35 6.90
C ASP A 27 -0.59 -0.24 6.07
N ALA A 28 0.72 -0.33 5.85
CA ALA A 28 1.47 0.65 5.09
C ALA A 28 1.13 0.55 3.60
N GLN A 29 0.02 1.18 3.20
CA GLN A 29 -0.19 1.55 1.81
C GLN A 29 0.51 2.88 1.57
N LEU A 30 1.27 2.95 0.49
CA LEU A 30 1.81 4.20 -0.02
C LEU A 30 0.90 4.70 -1.15
N VAL A 31 0.76 6.00 -1.24
CA VAL A 31 0.21 6.71 -2.39
C VAL A 31 1.33 7.46 -3.06
N CYS A 32 1.46 7.29 -4.38
CA CYS A 32 2.34 8.10 -5.19
C CYS A 32 1.65 9.43 -5.51
N GLU A 33 2.28 10.56 -5.20
CA GLU A 33 1.73 11.89 -5.51
C GLU A 33 1.93 12.29 -6.98
N VAL A 34 2.87 11.66 -7.72
CA VAL A 34 3.02 11.87 -9.17
C VAL A 34 1.92 11.21 -10.00
N CYS A 35 1.68 9.91 -9.82
CA CYS A 35 0.67 9.18 -10.60
C CYS A 35 -0.67 9.03 -9.89
N GLY A 36 -0.74 9.28 -8.58
CA GLY A 36 -1.95 9.13 -7.76
C GLY A 36 -2.25 7.68 -7.35
N GLU A 37 -1.40 6.73 -7.70
CA GLU A 37 -1.64 5.31 -7.47
C GLU A 37 -1.39 4.91 -6.02
N ARG A 38 -2.18 3.95 -5.53
CA ARG A 38 -2.11 3.43 -4.15
C ARG A 38 -1.69 1.97 -4.16
N PHE A 39 -0.57 1.66 -3.51
CA PHE A 39 0.00 0.32 -3.48
C PHE A 39 0.53 -0.02 -2.09
N ALA A 40 0.79 -1.30 -1.83
CA ALA A 40 1.40 -1.69 -0.56
C ALA A 40 2.89 -1.33 -0.54
N GLU A 41 3.40 -0.93 0.62
CA GLU A 41 4.81 -0.55 0.84
C GLU A 41 5.80 -1.60 0.31
N ARG A 42 5.49 -2.89 0.45
CA ARG A 42 6.27 -4.01 -0.11
C ARG A 42 6.46 -4.02 -1.62
N TYR A 43 5.63 -3.29 -2.37
CA TYR A 43 5.80 -3.12 -3.82
C TYR A 43 6.63 -1.89 -4.13
N ALA A 44 6.69 -0.95 -3.20
CA ALA A 44 7.51 0.23 -3.30
C ALA A 44 8.98 -0.08 -3.04
N THR A 45 9.25 -1.06 -2.18
CA THR A 45 10.61 -1.40 -1.78
C THR A 45 10.79 -2.91 -1.66
N THR A 46 11.94 -3.40 -2.15
CA THR A 46 12.36 -4.79 -1.96
C THR A 46 13.33 -4.94 -0.78
N ASP A 47 14.11 -3.90 -0.50
CA ASP A 47 15.22 -3.92 0.47
C ASP A 47 14.91 -3.08 1.74
N GLY A 48 13.87 -2.25 1.72
CA GLY A 48 13.45 -1.40 2.84
C GLY A 48 14.05 0.02 2.84
N TRP A 49 15.01 0.30 1.95
CA TRP A 49 15.73 1.58 1.88
C TRP A 49 15.39 2.40 0.64
N ARG A 50 15.14 1.74 -0.49
CA ARG A 50 14.79 2.38 -1.76
C ARG A 50 13.32 2.20 -2.05
N TYR A 51 12.59 3.31 -2.13
CA TYR A 51 11.17 3.34 -2.42
C TYR A 51 10.95 3.91 -3.81
N ASP A 52 10.35 3.11 -4.69
CA ASP A 52 10.02 3.45 -6.07
C ASP A 52 8.56 3.11 -6.38
N CYS A 53 7.93 3.92 -7.24
CA CYS A 53 6.58 3.64 -7.69
C CYS A 53 6.62 2.38 -8.59
N PRO A 54 5.81 1.35 -8.33
CA PRO A 54 5.78 0.15 -9.16
C PRO A 54 5.11 0.38 -10.53
N ASN A 55 4.62 1.59 -10.82
CA ASN A 55 4.02 1.94 -12.10
C ASN A 55 5.12 2.24 -13.13
N ASP A 56 5.14 1.49 -14.23
CA ASP A 56 6.13 1.61 -15.32
C ASP A 56 6.07 2.98 -16.03
N ASP A 57 4.92 3.66 -15.98
CA ASP A 57 4.70 5.00 -16.54
C ASP A 57 5.01 6.13 -15.53
N CYS A 58 5.53 5.82 -14.34
CA CYS A 58 5.78 6.79 -13.27
C CYS A 58 7.21 6.70 -12.72
N ASP A 59 7.86 7.85 -12.57
CA ASP A 59 9.21 7.97 -11.98
C ASP A 59 9.16 8.38 -10.49
N GLY A 60 8.01 8.22 -9.84
CA GLY A 60 7.82 8.59 -8.43
C GLY A 60 8.75 7.81 -7.51
N THR A 61 9.60 8.50 -6.77
CA THR A 61 10.60 7.89 -5.87
C THR A 61 10.68 8.61 -4.52
N GLY A 62 11.14 7.90 -3.50
CA GLY A 62 11.37 8.44 -2.17
C GLY A 62 10.15 8.35 -1.26
N LEU A 63 10.33 7.72 -0.10
CA LEU A 63 9.31 7.65 0.95
C LEU A 63 9.22 9.01 1.66
N LYS A 64 8.00 9.54 1.81
CA LYS A 64 7.69 10.91 2.28
C LYS A 64 8.06 12.04 1.32
N GLU A 65 8.68 11.71 0.20
CA GLU A 65 8.84 12.60 -0.94
C GLU A 65 7.67 12.33 -1.87
N ASP A 66 7.86 11.53 -2.92
CA ASP A 66 6.81 11.20 -3.86
C ASP A 66 5.86 10.11 -3.37
N LEU A 67 6.28 9.31 -2.39
CA LEU A 67 5.51 8.17 -1.90
C LEU A 67 5.07 8.44 -0.46
N ARG A 68 3.77 8.69 -0.25
CA ARG A 68 3.21 9.07 1.05
C ARG A 68 2.43 7.92 1.67
N PRO A 69 2.57 7.64 2.97
CA PRO A 69 1.72 6.67 3.63
C PRO A 69 0.26 7.15 3.67
N VAL A 70 -0.67 6.29 3.29
CA VAL A 70 -2.11 6.60 3.27
C VAL A 70 -2.63 6.92 4.68
N SER A 71 -2.00 6.36 5.71
CA SER A 71 -2.30 6.60 7.12
C SER A 71 -2.12 8.08 7.51
N ASP A 72 -1.15 8.79 6.92
CA ASP A 72 -0.87 10.20 7.19
C ASP A 72 -1.86 11.14 6.48
N VAL A 73 -2.48 10.71 5.39
CA VAL A 73 -3.39 11.56 4.57
C VAL A 73 -4.75 11.77 5.26
N LEU A 74 -5.10 10.95 6.25
CA LEU A 74 -6.39 10.99 6.94
C LEU A 74 -6.39 11.88 8.22
N VAL A 75 -5.24 12.39 8.65
CA VAL A 75 -5.10 13.25 9.86
C VAL A 75 -4.96 14.73 9.45
N GLY A 76 -5.98 15.26 8.77
CA GLY A 76 -5.97 16.64 8.31
C GLY A 76 -7.34 17.20 7.95
N GLN A 77 -8.27 17.22 8.90
CA GLN A 77 -9.46 18.10 8.87
C GLN A 77 -9.66 18.75 10.24
#